data_AF-A0A3M1TB73-F1
#
_entry.id   AF-A0A3M1TB73-F1
#
_cell.length_a   1.000
_cell.length_b   1.000
_cell.length_c   1.000
_cell.angle_alpha   90.00
_cell.angle_beta   90.00
_cell.angle_gamma   90.00
#
_symmetry.space_group_name_H-M   'P 1'
#
loop_
_entity.id
_entity.type
_entity.pdbx_description
1 polymer ?
#
loop_
_entity_poly.entity_id
_entity_poly.type
_entity_poly.pdbx_seq_one_letter_code
_entity_poly.pdbx_strand_id
1 'polypeptide(L)'
;MSLPLRIYVCGAHSTGKTTLARHLARELGLPLINEVARQVMAELELSFESLRVDLGKVAEYQAEVFRRQMEVEERYPEGFVSDRTFCNLAYAARHSTILPELIDHRAERYFARVREESLVFFVRPHRECMTDDGVREKVGWDEINRIDGILDFILGWQRIPCIGISELNMKDRVRTAMTAVRLYQKARAAAARAQSAAGNGHGNGNGNGGGKGNAEVGAHASVAWSEARY
;
A
#
# COMPACT_ATOMS: atom_id res chain seq x y z
N MET A 1 -20.69 11.33 -3.84
CA MET A 1 -20.22 9.98 -3.46
C MET A 1 -19.03 10.15 -2.54
N SER A 2 -18.93 9.38 -1.44
CA SER A 2 -17.74 9.39 -0.58
C SER A 2 -16.58 8.74 -1.32
N LEU A 3 -15.38 9.31 -1.19
CA LEU A 3 -14.19 8.73 -1.81
C LEU A 3 -13.90 7.32 -1.24
N PRO A 4 -13.50 6.34 -2.08
CA PRO A 4 -13.22 4.97 -1.62
C PRO A 4 -12.19 4.91 -0.51
N LEU A 5 -12.50 4.22 0.59
CA LEU A 5 -11.57 4.04 1.70
C LEU A 5 -10.80 2.73 1.54
N ARG A 6 -9.50 2.84 1.24
CA ARG A 6 -8.60 1.69 1.08
C ARG A 6 -7.61 1.69 2.24
N ILE A 7 -7.68 0.65 3.06
CA ILE A 7 -6.84 0.51 4.25
C ILE A 7 -5.98 -0.73 4.09
N TYR A 8 -4.71 -0.57 4.41
CA TYR A 8 -3.72 -1.63 4.34
C TYR A 8 -3.11 -1.88 5.72
N VAL A 9 -3.02 -3.14 6.13
CA VAL A 9 -2.30 -3.54 7.34
C VAL A 9 -1.02 -4.27 6.93
N CYS A 10 0.08 -3.52 6.84
CA CYS A 10 1.41 -3.96 6.45
C CYS A 10 2.23 -4.44 7.67
N GLY A 11 3.21 -5.32 7.44
CA GLY A 11 4.19 -5.75 8.44
C GLY A 11 4.64 -7.19 8.24
N ALA A 12 5.69 -7.60 8.96
CA ALA A 12 6.22 -8.97 8.92
C ALA A 12 5.19 -10.01 9.40
N HIS A 13 5.42 -11.31 9.19
CA HIS A 13 4.51 -12.35 9.70
C HIS A 13 4.46 -12.38 11.24
N SER A 14 3.41 -12.98 11.80
CA SER A 14 3.21 -13.13 13.25
C SER A 14 3.19 -11.84 14.08
N THR A 15 2.72 -10.73 13.51
CA THR A 15 2.62 -9.43 14.21
C THR A 15 1.19 -9.03 14.59
N GLY A 16 0.20 -9.93 14.49
CA GLY A 16 -1.19 -9.66 14.85
C GLY A 16 -2.00 -8.82 13.85
N LYS A 17 -1.50 -8.66 12.61
CA LYS A 17 -2.14 -7.90 11.52
C LYS A 17 -3.53 -8.39 11.16
N THR A 18 -3.70 -9.70 10.97
CA THR A 18 -4.97 -10.32 10.60
C THR A 18 -6.08 -9.96 11.59
N THR A 19 -5.79 -9.97 12.89
CA THR A 19 -6.75 -9.60 13.92
C THR A 19 -7.13 -8.12 13.82
N LEU A 20 -6.17 -7.23 13.62
CA LEU A 20 -6.42 -5.80 13.44
C LEU A 20 -7.22 -5.52 12.16
N ALA A 21 -6.85 -6.13 11.03
CA ALA A 21 -7.52 -5.97 9.75
C ALA A 21 -8.99 -6.41 9.82
N ARG A 22 -9.27 -7.58 10.43
CA ARG A 22 -10.64 -8.05 10.67
C ARG A 22 -11.45 -7.08 11.54
N HIS A 23 -10.83 -6.56 12.60
CA HIS A 23 -11.49 -5.60 13.47
C HIS A 23 -11.86 -4.33 12.71
N LEU A 24 -10.91 -3.75 11.97
CA LEU A 24 -11.15 -2.55 11.15
C LEU A 24 -12.23 -2.78 10.09
N ALA A 25 -12.19 -3.90 9.37
CA ALA A 25 -13.18 -4.22 8.35
C ALA A 25 -14.59 -4.29 8.94
N ARG A 26 -14.74 -4.96 10.09
CA ARG A 26 -16.02 -5.08 10.80
C ARG A 26 -16.54 -3.73 11.28
N GLU A 27 -15.70 -2.93 11.94
CA GLU A 27 -16.10 -1.63 12.50
C GLU A 27 -16.45 -0.60 11.41
N LEU A 28 -15.79 -0.68 10.26
CA LEU A 28 -16.01 0.24 9.14
C LEU A 28 -17.04 -0.26 8.13
N GLY A 29 -17.55 -1.48 8.29
CA GLY A 29 -18.46 -2.11 7.33
C GLY A 29 -17.85 -2.31 5.94
N LEU A 30 -16.52 -2.49 5.87
CA LEU A 30 -15.78 -2.64 4.61
C LEU A 30 -15.49 -4.12 4.30
N PRO A 31 -15.40 -4.51 3.02
CA PRO A 31 -14.87 -5.80 2.62
C PRO A 31 -13.46 -6.04 3.16
N LEU A 32 -13.20 -7.26 3.65
CA LEU A 32 -11.88 -7.70 4.07
C LEU A 32 -11.23 -8.53 2.96
N ILE A 33 -10.09 -8.06 2.46
CA ILE A 33 -9.18 -8.87 1.65
C ILE A 33 -8.26 -9.62 2.62
N ASN A 34 -8.42 -10.94 2.68
CA ASN A 34 -7.57 -11.81 3.50
C ASN A 34 -6.17 -11.96 2.89
N GLU A 35 -5.22 -12.47 3.69
CA GLU A 35 -3.84 -12.70 3.25
C GLU A 35 -3.75 -13.62 2.02
N VAL A 36 -3.53 -13.02 0.85
CA VAL A 36 -3.45 -13.70 -0.46
C VAL A 36 -2.37 -14.76 -0.50
N ALA A 37 -1.24 -14.51 0.18
CA ALA A 37 -0.14 -15.47 0.31
C ALA A 37 -0.60 -16.84 0.83
N ARG A 38 -1.47 -16.88 1.86
CA ARG A 38 -1.99 -18.15 2.39
C ARG A 38 -2.92 -18.85 1.41
N GLN A 39 -3.69 -18.09 0.65
CA GLN A 39 -4.59 -18.65 -0.36
C GLN A 39 -3.79 -19.30 -1.50
N VAL A 40 -2.80 -18.59 -2.02
CA VAL A 40 -1.89 -19.12 -3.06
C VAL A 40 -1.15 -20.35 -2.57
N MET A 41 -0.63 -20.34 -1.34
CA MET A 41 0.06 -21.48 -0.76
C MET A 41 -0.84 -22.72 -0.66
N ALA A 42 -2.08 -22.55 -0.19
CA ALA A 42 -3.04 -23.64 -0.09
C ALA A 42 -3.46 -24.19 -1.46
N GLU A 43 -3.71 -23.32 -2.45
CA GLU A 43 -4.12 -23.71 -3.79
C GLU A 43 -3.03 -24.43 -4.59
N LEU A 44 -1.77 -24.04 -4.40
CA LEU A 44 -0.63 -24.68 -5.06
C LEU A 44 -0.09 -25.91 -4.30
N GLU A 45 -0.75 -26.29 -3.19
CA GLU A 45 -0.35 -27.39 -2.30
C GLU A 45 1.13 -27.28 -1.87
N LEU A 46 1.60 -26.04 -1.67
CA LEU A 46 2.98 -25.74 -1.30
C LEU A 46 3.15 -25.71 0.20
N SER A 47 4.35 -26.06 0.66
CA SER A 47 4.81 -25.80 2.02
C SER A 47 6.01 -24.84 2.03
N PHE A 48 6.22 -24.12 3.13
CA PHE A 48 7.41 -23.28 3.28
C PHE A 48 8.71 -24.07 3.16
N GLU A 49 8.72 -25.34 3.60
CA GLU A 49 9.86 -26.24 3.44
C GLU A 49 10.14 -26.54 1.95
N SER A 50 9.10 -26.80 1.17
CA SER A 50 9.23 -27.07 -0.27
C SER A 50 9.75 -25.86 -1.05
N LEU A 51 9.43 -24.65 -0.59
CA LEU A 51 9.90 -23.40 -1.19
C LEU A 51 11.40 -23.17 -0.93
N ARG A 52 11.90 -23.50 0.26
CA ARG A 52 13.29 -23.18 0.65
C ARG A 52 14.38 -23.84 -0.20
N VAL A 53 14.08 -24.98 -0.82
CA VAL A 53 15.07 -25.77 -1.57
C VAL A 53 15.00 -25.52 -3.07
N ASP A 54 14.05 -24.70 -3.53
CA ASP A 54 13.80 -24.48 -4.96
C ASP A 54 13.54 -22.99 -5.25
N LEU A 55 14.59 -22.31 -5.72
CA LEU A 55 14.54 -20.88 -6.05
C LEU A 55 13.51 -20.56 -7.14
N GLY A 56 13.28 -21.48 -8.08
CA GLY A 56 12.28 -21.30 -9.14
C GLY A 56 10.87 -21.28 -8.57
N LYS A 57 10.55 -22.22 -7.67
CA LYS A 57 9.24 -22.26 -6.99
C LYS A 57 9.01 -21.05 -6.10
N VAL A 58 10.03 -20.56 -5.39
CA VAL A 58 9.90 -19.32 -4.61
C VAL A 58 9.57 -18.15 -5.52
N ALA A 59 10.27 -18.01 -6.64
CA ALA A 59 10.04 -16.96 -7.60
C ALA A 59 8.60 -16.98 -8.14
N GLU A 60 8.14 -18.13 -8.65
CA GLU A 60 6.78 -18.30 -9.16
C GLU A 60 5.74 -17.98 -8.09
N TYR A 61 5.93 -18.47 -6.85
CA TYR A 61 5.04 -18.19 -5.74
C TYR A 61 4.96 -16.69 -5.42
N GLN A 62 6.09 -15.99 -5.31
CA GLN A 62 6.08 -14.56 -4.96
C GLN A 62 5.48 -13.69 -6.07
N ALA A 63 5.71 -14.05 -7.34
CA ALA A 63 5.09 -13.41 -8.49
C ALA A 63 3.57 -13.59 -8.50
N GLU A 64 3.11 -14.82 -8.25
CA GLU A 64 1.70 -15.16 -8.22
C GLU A 64 0.96 -14.46 -7.06
N VAL A 65 1.58 -14.41 -5.87
CA VAL A 65 1.03 -13.66 -4.74
C VAL A 65 0.86 -12.19 -5.09
N PHE A 66 1.85 -11.56 -5.75
CA PHE A 66 1.72 -10.14 -6.08
C PHE A 66 0.62 -9.89 -7.10
N ARG A 67 0.61 -10.69 -8.17
CA ARG A 67 -0.38 -10.60 -9.25
C ARG A 67 -1.80 -10.71 -8.68
N ARG A 68 -2.05 -11.72 -7.85
CA ARG A 68 -3.38 -11.92 -7.24
C ARG A 68 -3.74 -10.86 -6.22
N GLN A 69 -2.76 -10.33 -5.49
CA GLN A 69 -2.99 -9.21 -4.58
C GLN A 69 -3.52 -7.99 -5.35
N MET A 70 -2.92 -7.65 -6.49
CA MET A 70 -3.42 -6.56 -7.33
C MET A 70 -4.83 -6.84 -7.87
N GLU A 71 -5.07 -8.05 -8.37
CA GLU A 71 -6.35 -8.45 -8.96
C GLU A 71 -7.51 -8.50 -7.95
N VAL A 72 -7.27 -8.93 -6.71
CA VAL A 72 -8.32 -8.97 -5.70
C VAL A 72 -8.70 -7.57 -5.25
N GLU A 73 -7.74 -6.65 -5.13
CA GLU A 73 -7.99 -5.25 -4.77
C GLU A 73 -8.86 -4.53 -5.82
N GLU A 74 -8.66 -4.85 -7.11
CA GLU A 74 -9.44 -4.28 -8.22
C GLU A 74 -10.93 -4.67 -8.16
N ARG A 75 -11.27 -5.78 -7.50
CA ARG A 75 -12.67 -6.23 -7.32
C ARG A 75 -13.44 -5.38 -6.32
N TYR A 76 -12.77 -4.53 -5.55
CA TYR A 76 -13.36 -3.69 -4.51
C TYR A 76 -13.11 -2.20 -4.76
N PRO A 77 -13.64 -1.63 -5.88
CA PRO A 77 -13.39 -0.23 -6.23
C PRO A 77 -13.92 0.76 -5.18
N GLU A 78 -14.98 0.39 -4.46
CA GLU A 78 -15.65 1.19 -3.42
C GLU A 78 -14.85 1.31 -2.11
N GLY A 79 -13.83 0.46 -1.92
CA GLY A 79 -12.99 0.43 -0.72
C GLY A 79 -12.93 -0.93 -0.06
N PHE A 80 -11.91 -1.11 0.79
CA PHE A 80 -11.61 -2.37 1.47
C PHE A 80 -10.63 -2.16 2.64
N VAL A 81 -10.51 -3.19 3.47
CA VAL A 81 -9.36 -3.39 4.35
C VAL A 81 -8.58 -4.61 3.86
N SER A 82 -7.27 -4.48 3.68
CA SER A 82 -6.41 -5.58 3.23
C SER A 82 -5.46 -6.04 4.33
N ASP A 83 -5.51 -7.34 4.65
CA ASP A 83 -4.52 -8.02 5.48
C ASP A 83 -3.28 -8.31 4.62
N ARG A 84 -2.33 -7.36 4.69
CA ARG A 84 -1.14 -7.16 3.84
C ARG A 84 -1.35 -6.27 2.62
N THR A 85 -0.21 -5.89 2.05
CA THR A 85 0.00 -5.06 0.86
C THR A 85 0.90 -5.82 -0.11
N PHE A 86 1.78 -5.12 -0.83
CA PHE A 86 3.04 -5.58 -1.41
C PHE A 86 4.03 -6.29 -0.46
N CYS A 87 3.61 -6.80 0.71
CA CYS A 87 4.53 -7.38 1.69
C CYS A 87 5.34 -8.57 1.13
N ASN A 88 4.81 -9.26 0.13
CA ASN A 88 5.47 -10.36 -0.59
C ASN A 88 6.80 -9.91 -1.23
N LEU A 89 6.94 -8.64 -1.62
CA LEU A 89 8.18 -8.11 -2.20
C LEU A 89 9.36 -8.18 -1.22
N ALA A 90 9.10 -8.05 0.08
CA ALA A 90 10.15 -8.24 1.08
C ALA A 90 10.62 -9.71 1.15
N TYR A 91 9.71 -10.66 0.95
CA TYR A 91 10.06 -12.08 0.88
C TYR A 91 10.73 -12.43 -0.46
N ALA A 92 10.31 -11.82 -1.57
CA ALA A 92 10.98 -11.95 -2.86
C ALA A 92 12.43 -11.45 -2.78
N ALA A 93 12.65 -10.27 -2.18
CA ALA A 93 13.98 -9.71 -1.94
C ALA A 93 14.87 -10.62 -1.08
N ARG A 94 14.27 -11.32 -0.12
CA ARG A 94 15.00 -12.10 0.88
C ARG A 94 15.28 -13.53 0.45
N HIS A 95 14.36 -14.16 -0.28
CA HIS A 95 14.36 -15.59 -0.56
C HIS A 95 14.42 -15.93 -2.06
N SER A 96 14.46 -14.94 -2.94
CA SER A 96 14.54 -15.13 -4.39
C SER A 96 15.44 -14.10 -5.04
N THR A 97 15.61 -14.20 -6.37
CA THR A 97 16.35 -13.23 -7.18
C THR A 97 15.44 -12.35 -8.04
N ILE A 98 14.12 -12.53 -7.96
CA ILE A 98 13.18 -11.97 -8.95
C ILE A 98 12.62 -10.59 -8.58
N LEU A 99 13.16 -9.93 -7.56
CA LEU A 99 12.65 -8.62 -7.14
C LEU A 99 12.67 -7.61 -8.30
N PRO A 100 13.76 -7.46 -9.10
CA PRO A 100 13.78 -6.52 -10.21
C PRO A 100 12.64 -6.72 -11.22
N GLU A 101 12.31 -7.98 -11.51
CA GLU A 101 11.25 -8.37 -12.43
C GLU A 101 9.85 -8.08 -11.87
N LEU A 102 9.69 -8.13 -10.54
CA LEU A 102 8.44 -7.77 -9.88
C LEU A 102 8.24 -6.26 -9.77
N ILE A 103 9.28 -5.44 -9.84
CA ILE A 103 9.19 -3.97 -9.86
C ILE A 103 9.06 -3.50 -11.32
N ASP A 104 7.95 -3.88 -11.94
CA ASP A 104 7.59 -3.43 -13.29
C ASP A 104 6.68 -2.18 -13.25
N HIS A 105 6.27 -1.71 -14.42
CA HIS A 105 5.32 -0.60 -14.57
C HIS A 105 3.98 -0.82 -13.84
N ARG A 106 3.54 -2.07 -13.63
CA ARG A 106 2.32 -2.37 -12.87
C ARG A 106 2.56 -2.14 -11.38
N ALA A 107 3.70 -2.59 -10.87
CA ALA A 107 4.12 -2.34 -9.50
C ALA A 107 4.27 -0.83 -9.21
N GLU A 108 4.83 -0.07 -10.14
CA GLU A 108 4.95 1.39 -10.01
C GLU A 108 3.58 2.06 -9.90
N ARG A 109 2.62 1.68 -10.74
CA ARG A 109 1.23 2.16 -10.67
C ARG A 109 0.57 1.75 -9.36
N TYR A 110 0.83 0.53 -8.90
CA TYR A 110 0.34 0.02 -7.62
C TYR A 110 0.87 0.88 -6.47
N PHE A 111 2.17 1.17 -6.43
CA PHE A 111 2.76 2.02 -5.39
C PHE A 111 2.21 3.45 -5.42
N ALA A 112 2.03 4.05 -6.59
CA ALA A 112 1.40 5.37 -6.71
C ALA A 112 -0.01 5.39 -6.10
N ARG A 113 -0.83 4.38 -6.41
CA ARG A 113 -2.18 4.22 -5.82
C ARG A 113 -2.14 4.04 -4.30
N VAL A 114 -1.24 3.19 -3.79
CA VAL A 114 -1.09 2.98 -2.35
C VAL A 114 -0.67 4.28 -1.65
N ARG A 115 0.28 5.01 -2.25
CA ARG A 115 0.80 6.28 -1.72
C ARG A 115 -0.26 7.39 -1.68
N GLU A 116 -1.07 7.51 -2.73
CA GLU A 116 -1.91 8.69 -2.96
C GLU A 116 -3.36 8.49 -2.50
N GLU A 117 -3.86 7.25 -2.55
CA GLU A 117 -5.29 6.97 -2.36
C GLU A 117 -5.62 6.07 -1.16
N SER A 118 -4.62 5.76 -0.32
CA SER A 118 -4.78 4.73 0.71
C SER A 118 -4.26 5.16 2.07
N LEU A 119 -4.68 4.43 3.11
CA LEU A 119 -4.17 4.54 4.47
C LEU A 119 -3.40 3.27 4.82
N VAL A 120 -2.12 3.39 5.12
CA VAL A 120 -1.25 2.25 5.44
C VAL A 120 -0.90 2.24 6.92
N PHE A 121 -1.21 1.14 7.59
CA PHE A 121 -0.73 0.84 8.93
C PHE A 121 0.47 -0.10 8.84
N PHE A 122 1.58 0.28 9.46
CA PHE A 122 2.77 -0.55 9.53
C PHE A 122 2.92 -1.14 10.93
N VAL A 123 2.53 -2.40 11.08
CA VAL A 123 2.50 -3.09 12.38
C VAL A 123 3.85 -3.72 12.66
N ARG A 124 4.52 -3.20 13.68
CA ARG A 124 5.86 -3.61 14.10
C ARG A 124 5.84 -4.98 14.78
N PRO A 125 6.92 -5.75 14.67
CA PRO A 125 7.00 -7.07 15.28
C PRO A 125 7.13 -7.01 16.80
N HIS A 126 6.50 -7.98 17.45
CA HIS A 126 6.57 -8.22 18.89
C HIS A 126 6.89 -9.69 19.13
N ARG A 127 7.85 -9.98 20.00
CA ARG A 127 8.23 -11.36 20.34
C ARG A 127 7.05 -12.14 20.91
N GLU A 128 6.20 -11.46 21.68
CA GLU A 128 5.01 -12.00 22.32
C GLU A 128 3.92 -12.42 21.33
N CYS A 129 3.96 -11.93 20.09
CA CYS A 129 3.05 -12.35 19.02
C CYS A 129 3.57 -13.57 18.23
N MET A 130 4.80 -14.01 18.49
CA MET A 130 5.34 -15.26 17.94
C MET A 130 4.70 -16.43 18.67
N THR A 131 3.67 -17.00 18.05
CA THR A 131 3.01 -18.22 18.50
C THR A 131 3.34 -19.34 17.51
N ASP A 132 3.78 -20.48 18.03
CA ASP A 132 3.89 -21.72 17.28
C ASP A 132 2.47 -22.30 17.17
N ASP A 133 1.79 -22.03 16.06
CA ASP A 133 0.43 -22.53 15.80
C ASP A 133 0.44 -23.86 15.02
N GLY A 134 1.60 -24.52 14.91
CA GLY A 134 1.77 -25.79 14.21
C GLY A 134 1.61 -25.71 12.68
N VAL A 135 1.19 -24.55 12.15
CA VAL A 135 1.06 -24.25 10.73
C VAL A 135 2.16 -23.27 10.30
N ARG A 136 2.60 -22.41 11.20
CA ARG A 136 3.70 -21.47 10.96
C ARG A 136 5.04 -22.13 11.18
N GLU A 137 5.89 -21.93 10.20
CA GLU A 137 7.32 -22.16 10.29
C GLU A 137 7.91 -21.47 11.54
N LYS A 138 8.84 -22.15 12.24
CA LYS A 138 9.65 -21.56 13.31
C LYS A 138 10.61 -20.54 12.71
N VAL A 139 10.08 -19.38 12.34
CA VAL A 139 10.89 -18.28 11.81
C VAL A 139 11.56 -17.61 13.00
N GLY A 140 12.89 -17.56 12.97
CA GLY A 140 13.68 -16.88 13.99
C GLY A 140 13.33 -15.40 14.08
N TRP A 141 13.40 -14.83 15.29
CA TRP A 141 13.17 -13.40 15.52
C TRP A 141 13.98 -12.49 14.58
N ASP A 142 15.20 -12.89 14.26
CA ASP A 142 16.08 -12.13 13.36
C ASP A 142 15.53 -12.07 11.94
N GLU A 143 14.89 -13.14 11.46
CA GLU A 143 14.30 -13.17 10.13
C GLU A 143 13.04 -12.29 10.07
N ILE A 144 12.22 -12.27 11.13
CA ILE A 144 11.11 -11.32 11.26
C ILE A 144 11.62 -9.89 11.17
N ASN A 145 12.70 -9.55 11.88
CA ASN A 145 13.27 -8.20 11.83
C ASN A 145 13.89 -7.86 10.48
N ARG A 146 14.48 -8.82 9.76
CA ARG A 146 14.99 -8.60 8.40
C ARG A 146 13.85 -8.25 7.45
N ILE A 147 12.77 -9.03 7.46
CA ILE A 147 11.59 -8.76 6.62
C ILE A 147 10.99 -7.41 6.99
N ASP A 148 10.85 -7.12 8.29
CA ASP A 148 10.37 -5.82 8.77
C ASP A 148 11.23 -4.64 8.28
N GLY A 149 12.57 -4.75 8.35
CA GLY A 149 13.48 -3.74 7.82
C GLY A 149 13.41 -3.56 6.31
N ILE A 150 13.21 -4.65 5.54
CA ILE A 150 13.00 -4.57 4.10
C ILE A 150 11.67 -3.86 3.78
N LEU A 151 10.60 -4.13 4.54
CA LEU A 151 9.32 -3.44 4.38
C LEU A 151 9.45 -1.94 4.69
N ASP A 152 10.17 -1.58 5.75
CA ASP A 152 10.45 -0.19 6.11
C ASP A 152 11.23 0.52 4.99
N PHE A 153 12.24 -0.16 4.43
CA PHE A 153 12.97 0.33 3.27
C PHE A 153 12.06 0.56 2.06
N ILE A 154 11.19 -0.40 1.69
CA ILE A 154 10.29 -0.25 0.54
C ILE A 154 9.29 0.89 0.76
N LEU A 155 8.73 1.02 1.97
CA LEU A 155 7.84 2.12 2.34
C LEU A 155 8.53 3.48 2.15
N GLY A 156 9.77 3.62 2.62
CA GLY A 156 10.57 4.84 2.45
C GLY A 156 10.97 5.10 1.00
N TRP A 157 11.45 4.07 0.30
CA TRP A 157 11.89 4.15 -1.10
C TRP A 157 10.74 4.60 -2.02
N GLN A 158 9.54 4.07 -1.81
CA GLN A 158 8.34 4.42 -2.60
C GLN A 158 7.61 5.66 -2.06
N ARG A 159 8.10 6.26 -0.97
CA ARG A 159 7.52 7.43 -0.28
C ARG A 159 6.06 7.19 0.11
N ILE A 160 5.74 5.99 0.59
CA ILE A 160 4.39 5.60 1.02
C ILE A 160 4.20 6.08 2.46
N PRO A 161 3.26 7.02 2.73
CA PRO A 161 2.95 7.43 4.08
C PRO A 161 2.35 6.26 4.85
N CYS A 162 2.89 5.97 6.03
CA CYS A 162 2.34 4.94 6.89
C CYS A 162 2.30 5.39 8.34
N ILE A 163 1.42 4.75 9.10
CA ILE A 163 1.26 4.96 10.54
C ILE A 163 1.82 3.72 11.23
N GLY A 164 2.91 3.91 11.97
CA GLY A 164 3.50 2.86 12.78
C GLY A 164 2.55 2.44 13.90
N ILE A 165 2.38 1.13 14.08
CA ILE A 165 1.69 0.53 15.22
C ILE A 165 2.69 -0.36 15.92
N SER A 166 3.12 0.07 17.10
CA SER A 166 4.15 -0.58 17.92
C SER A 166 3.62 -1.01 19.28
N GLU A 167 2.33 -0.84 19.53
CA GLU A 167 1.70 -1.23 20.78
C GLU A 167 1.48 -2.75 20.77
N LEU A 168 1.75 -3.44 21.88
CA LEU A 168 1.46 -4.88 21.97
C LEU A 168 -0.05 -5.13 22.13
N ASN A 169 -0.73 -4.30 22.91
CA ASN A 169 -2.13 -4.49 23.31
C ASN A 169 -3.09 -4.17 22.16
N MET A 170 -4.00 -5.09 21.83
CA MET A 170 -4.98 -4.94 20.75
C MET A 170 -5.89 -3.70 20.92
N LYS A 171 -6.30 -3.37 22.15
CA LYS A 171 -7.12 -2.18 22.43
C LYS A 171 -6.39 -0.90 22.00
N ASP A 172 -5.10 -0.82 22.28
CA ASP A 172 -4.28 0.34 21.94
C ASP A 172 -4.05 0.42 20.42
N ARG A 173 -3.75 -0.72 19.77
CA ARG A 173 -3.66 -0.80 18.29
C ARG A 173 -4.93 -0.32 17.60
N VAL A 174 -6.08 -0.79 18.05
CA VAL A 174 -7.39 -0.40 17.53
C VAL A 174 -7.63 1.09 17.75
N ARG A 175 -7.32 1.62 18.94
CA ARG A 175 -7.47 3.05 19.23
C ARG A 175 -6.62 3.89 18.29
N THR A 176 -5.34 3.54 18.10
CA THR A 176 -4.43 4.22 17.19
C THR A 176 -4.96 4.18 15.75
N ALA A 177 -5.32 2.98 15.26
CA ALA A 177 -5.82 2.80 13.90
C ALA A 177 -7.14 3.55 13.64
N MET A 178 -8.13 3.44 14.53
CA MET A 178 -9.42 4.11 14.36
C MET A 178 -9.31 5.64 14.48
N THR A 179 -8.41 6.14 15.31
CA THR A 179 -8.12 7.58 15.38
C THR A 179 -7.56 8.07 14.04
N ALA A 180 -6.59 7.34 13.49
CA ALA A 180 -6.02 7.63 12.18
C ALA A 180 -7.06 7.58 11.06
N VAL A 181 -7.93 6.56 11.04
CA VAL A 181 -9.02 6.45 10.03
C VAL A 181 -9.92 7.68 10.07
N ARG A 182 -10.35 8.12 11.27
CA ARG A 182 -11.21 9.31 11.43
C ARG A 182 -10.53 10.58 10.91
N LEU A 183 -9.24 10.77 11.26
CA LEU A 183 -8.46 11.92 10.79
C LEU A 183 -8.29 11.89 9.27
N TYR A 184 -7.99 10.73 8.71
CA TYR A 184 -7.83 10.53 7.27
C TYR A 184 -9.13 10.84 6.51
N GLN A 185 -10.27 10.29 6.96
CA GLN A 185 -11.58 10.58 6.37
C GLN A 185 -11.93 12.07 6.44
N LYS A 186 -11.67 12.72 7.58
CA LYS A 186 -11.89 14.17 7.74
C LYS A 186 -11.04 14.98 6.76
N ALA A 187 -9.75 14.63 6.62
CA ALA A 187 -8.84 15.29 5.69
C ALA A 187 -9.31 15.12 4.22
N ARG A 188 -9.72 13.91 3.82
CA ARG A 188 -10.24 13.66 2.48
C ARG A 188 -11.55 14.39 2.20
N ALA A 189 -12.46 14.44 3.17
CA ALA A 189 -13.70 15.19 3.04
C ALA A 189 -13.44 16.70 2.88
N ALA A 190 -12.46 17.24 3.62
CA ALA A 190 -12.05 18.65 3.47
C ALA A 190 -11.44 18.92 2.08
N ALA A 191 -10.55 18.05 1.60
CA ALA A 191 -9.94 18.17 0.28
C ALA A 191 -10.98 18.10 -0.85
N ALA A 192 -11.94 17.18 -0.78
CA ALA A 192 -13.02 17.06 -1.76
C ALA A 192 -13.90 18.33 -1.80
N ARG A 193 -14.21 18.92 -0.65
CA ARG A 193 -14.95 20.19 -0.56
C ARG A 193 -14.18 21.35 -1.19
N ALA A 194 -12.88 21.47 -0.91
CA ALA A 194 -12.03 22.51 -1.48
C ALA A 194 -11.95 22.42 -3.03
N GLN A 195 -11.83 21.21 -3.57
CA GLN A 195 -11.84 20.97 -5.02
C GLN A 195 -13.18 21.37 -5.67
N SER A 196 -14.30 21.02 -5.03
CA SER A 196 -15.64 21.41 -5.53
C SER A 196 -15.87 22.92 -5.53
N ALA A 197 -15.32 23.65 -4.56
CA ALA A 197 -15.42 25.10 -4.48
C ALA A 197 -14.59 25.81 -5.56
N ALA A 198 -13.40 25.28 -5.89
CA ALA A 198 -12.55 25.82 -6.93
C ALA A 198 -13.11 25.58 -8.36
N GLY A 199 -13.78 24.45 -8.60
CA GLY A 199 -14.39 24.12 -9.89
C GLY A 199 -15.60 24.99 -10.26
N ASN A 200 -16.35 25.50 -9.28
CA ASN A 200 -17.52 26.36 -9.52
C ASN A 200 -17.20 27.85 -9.79
N GLY A 201 -15.92 28.25 -9.76
CA GLY A 201 -15.49 29.65 -9.94
C GLY A 201 -15.23 30.10 -11.38
N HIS A 202 -15.40 29.24 -12.39
CA HIS A 202 -15.04 29.53 -13.79
C HIS A 202 -16.23 29.80 -14.74
N GLY A 203 -17.44 30.01 -14.21
CA GLY A 203 -18.61 30.36 -15.01
C GLY A 203 -19.23 31.68 -14.57
N ASN A 204 -18.81 32.79 -15.21
CA ASN A 204 -19.67 33.73 -15.94
C ASN A 204 -18.94 35.10 -16.10
N GLY A 205 -18.36 35.31 -17.27
CA GLY A 205 -17.71 36.57 -17.66
C GLY A 205 -17.91 36.83 -19.15
N ASN A 206 -19.16 36.86 -19.58
CA ASN A 206 -19.52 37.27 -20.94
C ASN A 206 -19.43 38.80 -21.02
N GLY A 207 -18.30 39.31 -21.54
CA GLY A 207 -18.04 40.72 -21.76
C GLY A 207 -17.58 40.95 -23.20
N ASN A 208 -18.53 41.35 -24.03
CA ASN A 208 -18.37 41.74 -25.42
C ASN A 208 -17.48 43.00 -25.55
N GLY A 209 -16.51 43.01 -26.47
CA GLY A 209 -15.68 44.19 -26.74
C GLY A 209 -14.69 43.97 -27.89
N GLY A 210 -15.09 44.34 -29.09
CA GLY A 210 -14.21 44.38 -30.27
C GLY A 210 -13.19 45.52 -30.20
N GLY A 211 -12.00 45.29 -30.77
CA GLY A 211 -10.97 46.32 -30.94
C GLY A 211 -9.75 45.77 -31.68
N LYS A 212 -9.52 46.27 -32.89
CA LYS A 212 -8.33 46.03 -33.72
C LYS A 212 -7.10 46.71 -33.12
N GLY A 213 -5.91 46.14 -33.31
CA GLY A 213 -4.62 46.84 -33.11
C GLY A 213 -3.39 45.93 -33.23
N ASN A 214 -2.55 46.23 -34.22
CA ASN A 214 -1.24 45.61 -34.48
C ASN A 214 -0.21 45.94 -33.36
N ALA A 215 0.77 45.06 -33.17
CA ALA A 215 2.23 45.32 -33.27
C ALA A 215 3.08 44.41 -32.35
N GLU A 216 3.98 43.68 -33.01
CA GLU A 216 5.34 43.22 -32.70
C GLU A 216 5.95 43.16 -31.28
N VAL A 217 6.92 42.23 -31.22
CA VAL A 217 8.15 42.12 -30.39
C VAL A 217 8.05 41.31 -29.09
N GLY A 218 8.87 40.25 -28.98
CA GLY A 218 9.29 39.70 -27.68
C GLY A 218 9.75 38.24 -27.72
N ALA A 219 11.04 38.02 -27.93
CA ALA A 219 11.72 36.73 -27.88
C ALA A 219 11.94 36.20 -26.43
N HIS A 220 12.43 34.96 -26.35
CA HIS A 220 12.97 34.20 -25.19
C HIS A 220 11.95 33.48 -24.29
N ALA A 221 12.20 32.27 -23.78
CA ALA A 221 13.22 31.25 -24.04
C ALA A 221 12.70 29.92 -23.45
N SER A 222 12.99 28.83 -24.14
CA SER A 222 12.92 27.45 -23.64
C SER A 222 13.96 27.22 -22.54
N VAL A 223 13.57 26.59 -21.43
CA VAL A 223 14.52 26.01 -20.46
C VAL A 223 14.30 24.51 -20.42
N ALA A 224 15.27 23.80 -21.00
CA ALA A 224 15.49 22.37 -20.87
C ALA A 224 16.02 22.06 -19.46
N TRP A 225 15.52 21.00 -18.85
CA TRP A 225 16.14 20.39 -17.68
C TRP A 225 17.04 19.25 -18.14
N SER A 226 18.35 19.52 -18.11
CA SER A 226 19.41 18.55 -18.36
C SER A 226 19.71 17.72 -17.11
N GLU A 227 20.04 16.47 -17.38
CA GLU A 227 20.56 15.43 -16.51
C GLU A 227 21.68 15.89 -15.56
N ALA A 228 21.69 15.32 -14.35
CA ALA A 228 22.91 15.18 -13.56
C ALA A 228 22.96 13.77 -12.98
N ARG A 229 23.83 12.96 -13.59
CA ARG A 229 24.37 11.71 -13.06
C ARG A 229 25.17 12.01 -11.79
N TYR A 230 24.99 11.19 -10.75
CA TYR A 230 26.06 10.67 -9.90
C TYR A 230 25.60 9.32 -9.35
#